data_AF-A0A2D5TFN0-F1
#
_entry.id   AF-A0A2D5TFN0-F1
#
_cell.length_a   1.000
_cell.length_b   1.000
_cell.length_c   1.000
_cell.angle_alpha   90.00
_cell.angle_beta   90.00
_cell.angle_gamma   90.00
#
_symmetry.space_group_name_H-M   'P 1'
#
loop_
_entity.id
_entity.type
_entity.pdbx_description
1 polymer ?
#
loop_
_entity_poly.entity_id
_entity_poly.type
_entity_poly.pdbx_seq_one_letter_code
_entity_poly.pdbx_strand_id
1 'polypeptide(L)'
;MKHIFLICVMVMSLFLPQMLTAQSHCYVDYKAKRSDGGALHLHYGIMKLDSGDCSNKSRRRNVVSQRIAVGGWSLLTVMSAFDESGLKQRQDNVGRYFLKY
;
A
#
# COMPACT_ATOMS: atom_id res chain seq x y z
N MET A 1 9.68 6.92 57.40
CA MET A 1 10.63 6.95 56.26
C MET A 1 11.00 5.53 55.74
N LYS A 2 10.04 4.59 55.70
CA LYS A 2 10.22 3.22 55.15
C LYS A 2 9.15 2.84 54.10
N HIS A 3 8.01 3.54 54.11
CA HIS A 3 6.92 3.32 53.13
C HIS A 3 7.07 4.13 51.83
N ILE A 4 7.95 5.14 51.80
CA ILE A 4 8.25 5.93 50.59
C ILE A 4 9.19 5.17 49.64
N PHE A 5 9.95 4.20 50.14
CA PHE A 5 10.86 3.40 49.32
C PHE A 5 10.17 2.20 48.63
N LEU A 6 8.94 1.85 49.06
CA LEU A 6 8.21 0.67 48.58
C LEU A 6 7.35 0.93 47.32
N ILE A 7 7.21 2.19 46.89
CA ILE A 7 6.32 2.57 45.78
C ILE A 7 7.07 2.62 44.44
N CYS A 8 8.41 2.63 44.45
CA CYS A 8 9.21 2.80 43.22
C CYS A 8 9.42 1.52 42.39
N VAL A 9 9.04 0.33 42.88
CA VAL A 9 9.43 -0.95 42.25
C VAL A 9 8.37 -1.53 41.31
N MET A 10 7.12 -1.03 41.30
CA MET A 10 6.02 -1.75 40.64
C MET A 10 5.60 -1.25 39.24
N VAL A 11 6.10 -0.12 38.74
CA VAL A 11 5.64 0.43 37.45
C VAL A 11 6.74 0.34 36.39
N MET A 12 7.31 -0.84 36.22
CA MET A 12 8.30 -1.13 35.19
C MET A 12 7.95 -2.41 34.47
N SER A 13 6.81 -2.43 33.78
CA SER A 13 6.46 -3.47 32.79
C SER A 13 5.16 -3.08 32.11
N LEU A 14 5.22 -2.40 30.96
CA LEU A 14 4.28 -2.61 29.83
C LEU A 14 4.71 -1.76 28.62
N PHE A 15 5.93 -1.97 28.11
CA PHE A 15 6.19 -1.64 26.71
C PHE A 15 5.79 -2.85 25.90
N LEU A 16 4.54 -2.91 25.44
CA LEU A 16 4.15 -3.90 24.44
C LEU A 16 4.91 -3.57 23.15
N PRO A 17 5.75 -4.49 22.62
CA PRO A 17 6.26 -4.33 21.28
C PRO A 17 5.07 -4.33 20.34
N GLN A 18 4.87 -3.22 19.62
CA GLN A 18 3.90 -3.14 18.54
C GLN A 18 4.33 -4.15 17.48
N MET A 19 3.69 -5.32 17.48
CA MET A 19 3.91 -6.35 16.47
C MET A 19 3.56 -5.72 15.12
N LEU A 20 4.57 -5.47 14.28
CA LEU A 20 4.36 -5.19 12.87
C LEU A 20 3.67 -6.43 12.29
N THR A 21 2.37 -6.32 12.04
CA THR A 21 1.66 -7.33 11.27
C THR A 21 2.33 -7.36 9.89
N ALA A 22 3.02 -8.45 9.59
CA ALA A 22 3.52 -8.70 8.26
C ALA A 22 2.29 -8.76 7.33
N GLN A 23 2.01 -7.68 6.59
CA GLN A 23 1.02 -7.73 5.53
C GLN A 23 1.53 -8.74 4.50
N SER A 24 1.00 -9.97 4.55
CA SER A 24 1.37 -11.07 3.66
C SER A 24 1.11 -10.71 2.19
N HIS A 25 0.14 -9.81 1.95
CA HIS A 25 -0.23 -9.34 0.63
C HIS A 25 -0.57 -7.84 0.67
N CYS A 26 0.14 -7.05 -0.14
CA CYS A 26 -0.16 -5.64 -0.35
C CYS A 26 -0.67 -5.41 -1.76
N TYR A 27 -1.81 -4.74 -1.85
CA TYR A 27 -2.39 -4.27 -3.08
C TYR A 27 -2.50 -2.77 -3.05
N VAL A 28 -2.38 -2.17 -4.23
CA VAL A 28 -2.61 -0.75 -4.43
C VAL A 28 -3.57 -0.56 -5.56
N ASP A 29 -4.44 0.42 -5.42
CA ASP A 29 -5.21 0.94 -6.53
C ASP A 29 -4.65 2.28 -7.00
N TYR A 30 -4.65 2.48 -8.30
CA TYR A 30 -4.01 3.64 -8.92
C TYR A 30 -4.78 4.10 -10.15
N LYS A 31 -4.52 5.36 -10.52
CA LYS A 31 -5.00 5.95 -11.77
C LYS A 31 -3.79 6.29 -12.64
N ALA A 32 -3.91 6.06 -13.94
CA ALA A 32 -2.87 6.36 -14.90
C ALA A 32 -3.45 6.88 -16.21
N LYS A 33 -2.60 7.56 -16.98
CA LYS A 33 -2.92 8.11 -18.29
C LYS A 33 -1.94 7.63 -19.35
N ARG A 34 -2.37 7.60 -20.60
CA ARG A 34 -1.49 7.45 -21.75
C ARG A 34 -1.96 8.40 -22.85
N SER A 35 -1.00 8.94 -23.59
CA SER A 35 -1.27 9.75 -24.77
C SER A 35 -0.74 8.99 -25.98
N ASP A 36 -1.62 8.60 -26.87
CA ASP A 36 -1.27 7.96 -28.14
C ASP A 36 -2.02 8.63 -29.28
N GLY A 37 -1.29 9.05 -30.32
CA GLY A 37 -1.86 9.73 -31.50
C GLY A 37 -2.65 11.02 -31.22
N GLY A 38 -2.43 11.68 -30.08
CA GLY A 38 -3.20 12.86 -29.64
C GLY A 38 -4.47 12.53 -28.83
N ALA A 39 -4.83 11.25 -28.70
CA ALA A 39 -5.92 10.82 -27.83
C ALA A 39 -5.43 10.61 -26.39
N LEU A 40 -6.25 11.04 -25.42
CA LEU A 40 -6.00 10.80 -24.00
C LEU A 40 -6.74 9.55 -23.53
N HIS A 41 -5.98 8.58 -23.05
CA HIS A 41 -6.51 7.36 -22.44
C HIS A 41 -6.32 7.42 -20.93
N LEU A 42 -7.36 7.04 -20.18
CA LEU A 42 -7.32 6.94 -18.73
C LEU A 42 -7.64 5.52 -18.30
N HIS A 43 -7.02 5.06 -17.22
CA HIS A 43 -7.47 3.85 -16.56
C HIS A 43 -7.25 3.84 -15.05
N TYR A 44 -8.05 2.99 -14.41
CA TYR A 44 -7.92 2.58 -13.02
C TYR A 44 -7.41 1.14 -13.00
N GLY A 45 -6.44 0.86 -12.14
CA GLY A 45 -5.84 -0.46 -12.02
C GLY A 45 -5.59 -0.85 -10.57
N ILE A 46 -5.44 -2.15 -10.35
CA ILE A 46 -4.97 -2.71 -9.10
C ILE A 46 -3.69 -3.48 -9.36
N MET A 47 -2.70 -3.32 -8.50
CA MET A 47 -1.39 -3.98 -8.60
C MET A 47 -1.03 -4.60 -7.26
N LYS A 48 -0.47 -5.81 -7.30
CA LYS A 48 0.14 -6.45 -6.14
C LYS A 48 1.57 -5.96 -5.98
N LEU A 49 1.91 -5.48 -4.79
CA LEU A 49 3.25 -5.05 -4.41
C LEU A 49 3.84 -6.02 -3.39
N ASP A 50 5.17 -6.06 -3.35
CA ASP A 50 5.88 -6.74 -2.29
C ASP A 50 5.67 -5.99 -0.96
N SER A 51 5.62 -6.72 0.14
CA SER A 51 5.31 -6.17 1.47
C SER A 51 6.25 -5.03 1.87
N GLY A 52 7.53 -5.12 1.49
CA GLY A 52 8.54 -4.08 1.71
C GLY A 52 8.28 -2.78 0.96
N ASP A 53 7.64 -2.84 -0.21
CA ASP A 53 7.33 -1.66 -1.02
C ASP A 53 6.04 -0.95 -0.58
N CYS A 54 5.14 -1.70 0.06
CA CYS A 54 3.85 -1.20 0.51
C CYS A 54 3.94 -0.11 1.58
N SER A 55 4.85 -0.32 2.54
CA SER A 55 4.98 0.50 3.75
C SER A 55 5.34 1.96 3.44
N ASN A 56 6.05 2.21 2.35
CA ASN A 56 6.52 3.55 1.99
C ASN A 56 5.75 4.08 0.77
N LYS A 57 5.02 5.19 0.95
CA LYS A 57 4.23 5.82 -0.12
C LYS A 57 5.06 6.19 -1.36
N SER A 58 6.30 6.65 -1.18
CA SER A 58 7.17 6.99 -2.29
C SER A 58 7.67 5.75 -3.03
N ARG A 59 8.01 4.66 -2.31
CA ARG A 59 8.33 3.37 -2.95
C ARG A 59 7.15 2.82 -3.73
N ARG A 60 5.95 2.77 -3.15
CA ARG A 60 4.72 2.36 -3.86
C ARG A 60 4.56 3.11 -5.18
N ARG A 61 4.64 4.44 -5.15
CA ARG A 61 4.52 5.25 -6.38
C ARG A 61 5.59 4.91 -7.41
N ASN A 62 6.84 4.74 -6.97
CA ASN A 62 7.94 4.44 -7.87
C ASN A 62 7.75 3.08 -8.55
N VAL A 63 7.49 2.03 -7.77
CA VAL A 63 7.25 0.67 -8.28
C VAL A 63 6.06 0.63 -9.23
N VAL A 64 4.93 1.26 -8.85
CA VAL A 64 3.75 1.35 -9.73
C VAL A 64 4.11 2.05 -11.04
N SER A 65 4.76 3.22 -10.96
CA SER A 65 5.14 3.99 -12.14
C SER A 65 6.06 3.21 -13.08
N GLN A 66 7.05 2.49 -12.53
CA GLN A 66 7.98 1.68 -13.31
C GLN A 66 7.26 0.52 -14.02
N ARG A 67 6.39 -0.21 -13.30
CA ARG A 67 5.69 -1.37 -13.85
C ARG A 67 4.69 -1.01 -14.95
N ILE A 68 3.94 0.09 -14.80
CA ILE A 68 2.95 0.48 -15.83
C ILE A 68 3.59 1.18 -17.04
N ALA A 69 4.80 1.73 -16.89
CA ALA A 69 5.53 2.38 -17.98
C ALA A 69 5.81 1.43 -19.15
N VAL A 70 5.95 0.12 -18.89
CA VAL A 70 6.11 -0.91 -19.95
C VAL A 70 4.91 -0.95 -20.91
N GLY A 71 3.72 -0.54 -20.44
CA GLY A 71 2.51 -0.41 -21.25
C GLY A 71 2.29 0.99 -21.85
N GLY A 72 3.28 1.88 -21.71
CA GLY A 72 3.21 3.28 -22.13
C GLY A 72 2.37 4.16 -21.19
N TRP A 73 2.02 3.69 -20.00
CA TRP A 73 1.21 4.45 -19.05
C TRP A 73 2.06 5.34 -18.16
N SER A 74 1.54 6.52 -17.84
CA SER A 74 2.07 7.45 -16.86
C SER A 74 1.18 7.47 -15.61
N LEU A 75 1.78 7.27 -14.45
CA LEU A 75 1.07 7.27 -13.18
C LEU A 75 0.51 8.68 -12.88
N LEU A 76 -0.78 8.76 -12.56
CA LEU A 76 -1.41 9.99 -12.05
C LEU A 76 -1.36 10.01 -10.53
N THR A 77 -1.85 8.95 -9.90
CA THR A 77 -1.89 8.86 -8.44
C THR A 77 -2.07 7.41 -7.98
N VAL A 78 -1.54 7.12 -6.79
CA VAL A 78 -1.90 5.92 -6.02
C VAL A 78 -2.99 6.34 -5.03
N MET A 79 -4.15 5.70 -5.13
CA MET A 79 -5.35 6.06 -4.37
C MET A 79 -5.26 5.51 -2.95
N SER A 80 -5.03 4.21 -2.79
CA SER A 80 -4.92 3.53 -1.50
C SER A 80 -3.95 2.33 -1.55
N ALA A 81 -3.59 1.82 -0.36
CA ALA A 81 -3.00 0.50 -0.19
C ALA A 81 -3.92 -0.30 0.72
N PHE A 82 -4.08 -1.59 0.44
CA PHE A 82 -4.99 -2.49 1.14
C PHE A 82 -4.48 -3.94 1.07
N ASP A 83 -5.07 -4.81 1.89
CA ASP A 83 -4.79 -6.24 1.92
C ASP A 83 -5.80 -7.03 1.06
N GLU A 84 -5.78 -8.37 1.17
CA GLU A 84 -6.68 -9.26 0.41
C GLU A 84 -8.17 -9.01 0.69
N SER A 85 -8.53 -8.56 1.89
CA SER A 85 -9.92 -8.26 2.22
C SER A 85 -10.44 -7.10 1.36
N GLY A 86 -9.59 -6.07 1.18
CA GLY A 86 -9.89 -4.93 0.30
C GLY A 86 -9.84 -5.29 -1.18
N LEU A 87 -9.06 -6.29 -1.58
CA LEU A 87 -8.98 -6.74 -2.97
C LEU A 87 -10.31 -7.31 -3.46
N LYS A 88 -10.90 -8.22 -2.67
CA LYS A 88 -12.15 -8.90 -3.05
C LYS A 88 -13.30 -7.90 -3.30
N GLN A 89 -13.38 -6.85 -2.48
CA GLN A 89 -14.39 -5.80 -2.63
C GLN A 89 -14.23 -4.97 -3.91
N ARG A 90 -13.02 -4.92 -4.47
CA ARG A 90 -12.68 -4.07 -5.61
C ARG A 90 -12.60 -4.84 -6.93
N GLN A 91 -12.44 -6.16 -6.87
CA GLN A 91 -12.27 -7.04 -8.03
C GLN A 91 -13.36 -6.84 -9.09
N ASP A 92 -14.62 -6.77 -8.69
CA ASP A 92 -15.75 -6.63 -9.61
C ASP A 92 -15.81 -5.26 -10.30
N ASN A 93 -15.16 -4.25 -9.73
CA ASN A 93 -15.16 -2.86 -10.22
C ASN A 93 -13.94 -2.53 -11.09
N VAL A 94 -12.95 -3.41 -11.15
CA VAL A 94 -11.69 -3.17 -11.86
C VAL A 94 -11.69 -4.04 -13.10
N GLY A 95 -11.88 -3.40 -14.26
CA GLY A 95 -11.89 -4.11 -15.54
C GLY A 95 -10.51 -4.67 -15.93
N ARG A 96 -10.12 -4.45 -17.19
CA ARG A 96 -8.92 -5.05 -17.82
C ARG A 96 -7.55 -4.81 -17.16
N TYR A 97 -7.46 -4.03 -16.08
CA TYR A 97 -6.22 -3.68 -15.39
C TYR A 97 -6.16 -4.21 -13.95
N PHE A 98 -7.03 -5.16 -13.60
CA PHE A 98 -6.94 -5.91 -12.36
C PHE A 98 -5.71 -6.82 -12.39
N LEU A 99 -4.73 -6.54 -11.53
CA LEU A 99 -3.48 -7.31 -11.36
C LEU A 99 -2.68 -7.54 -12.64
N LYS A 100 -2.84 -6.65 -13.63
CA LYS A 100 -2.22 -6.79 -14.96
C LYS A 100 -0.73 -6.42 -14.98
N TYR A 101 -0.37 -5.39 -14.22
CA TYR A 101 0.99 -4.86 -14.06
C TYR A 101 1.43 -5.12 -12.62
#